data_AF-A0A0L7KJT4-F1
#
_entry.id   AF-A0A0L7KJT4-F1
#
_cell.length_a   1.000
_cell.length_b   1.000
_cell.length_c   1.000
_cell.angle_alpha   90.00
_cell.angle_beta   90.00
_cell.angle_gamma   90.00
#
_symmetry.space_group_name_H-M   'P 1'
#
loop_
_entity.id
_entity.type
_entity.pdbx_description
1 polymer ?
#
loop_
_entity_poly.entity_id
_entity_poly.type
_entity_poly.pdbx_seq_one_letter_code
_entity_poly.pdbx_strand_id
1 'polypeptide(L)'
;MVKCVACAKYMSAKDGVTCPKCSTSTHRECVGGFPVGAPINSKWRCVDCHPKMPKGRHPGTPIMQDINLPTDGAHPECEPVSRDAVACILVEMRAQFESMKADLLLEFQSFKDELREIRPALGELKKDQTALKTDLNICVSKVSNLKNITTDLENYLGDKRNTVTVTTNIGVTLEEREIVSIERSGASQVLQKDTTLNVWPRKVVIRFSSRITRDTCLQRARERRGLTSADLGLEGPPARLFINERLTKLNRQLFAKAKEESRHHQWRYCWAKNGRIYLRK
;
A
#
# COMPACT_ATOMS: atom_id res chain seq x y z
N MET A 1 -30.92 4.78 -15.93
CA MET A 1 -29.46 5.00 -16.08
C MET A 1 -29.13 5.00 -17.56
N VAL A 2 -28.38 5.98 -18.04
CA VAL A 2 -28.05 6.13 -19.47
C VAL A 2 -26.64 5.60 -19.72
N LYS A 3 -26.39 4.95 -20.86
CA LYS A 3 -25.07 4.39 -21.20
C LYS A 3 -24.26 5.40 -22.04
N CYS A 4 -23.00 5.58 -21.70
CA CYS A 4 -22.08 6.45 -22.43
C CYS A 4 -21.71 5.84 -23.78
N VAL A 5 -21.87 6.59 -24.86
CA VAL A 5 -21.42 6.13 -26.19
C VAL A 5 -19.90 6.05 -26.29
N ALA A 6 -19.15 6.92 -25.59
CA ALA A 6 -17.68 6.96 -25.70
C ALA A 6 -16.95 5.86 -24.90
N CYS A 7 -17.40 5.53 -23.68
CA CYS A 7 -16.71 4.58 -22.81
C CYS A 7 -17.55 3.35 -22.41
N ALA A 8 -18.76 3.23 -22.95
CA ALA A 8 -19.71 2.12 -22.70
C ALA A 8 -20.12 1.89 -21.22
N LYS A 9 -19.78 2.78 -20.29
CA LYS A 9 -20.22 2.72 -18.88
C LYS A 9 -21.54 3.47 -18.65
N TYR A 10 -22.30 3.07 -17.63
CA TYR A 10 -23.54 3.74 -17.22
C TYR A 10 -23.26 5.03 -16.44
N MET A 11 -24.11 6.04 -16.62
CA MET A 11 -23.98 7.37 -16.03
C MET A 11 -25.26 7.86 -15.37
N SER A 12 -25.11 8.74 -14.38
CA SER A 12 -26.20 9.52 -13.81
C SER A 12 -26.58 10.68 -14.74
N ALA A 13 -27.79 11.23 -14.60
CA ALA A 13 -28.24 12.34 -15.44
C ALA A 13 -27.40 13.62 -15.27
N LYS A 14 -26.70 13.79 -14.15
CA LYS A 14 -25.87 14.97 -13.86
C LYS A 14 -24.48 14.91 -14.54
N ASP A 15 -23.98 13.70 -14.75
CA ASP A 15 -22.64 13.44 -15.30
C ASP A 15 -22.66 13.34 -16.83
N GLY A 16 -23.87 13.28 -17.41
CA GLY A 16 -24.12 13.17 -18.83
C GLY A 16 -24.32 14.50 -19.54
N VAL A 17 -23.92 14.50 -20.80
CA VAL A 17 -24.17 15.53 -21.81
C VAL A 17 -24.89 14.83 -22.97
N THR A 18 -25.99 15.41 -23.44
CA THR A 18 -26.76 14.86 -24.57
C THR A 18 -26.58 15.76 -25.79
N CYS A 19 -26.27 15.15 -26.95
CA CYS A 19 -26.13 15.90 -28.19
C CYS A 19 -27.49 16.39 -28.70
N PRO A 20 -27.68 17.70 -28.97
CA PRO A 20 -28.95 18.21 -29.48
C PRO A 20 -29.35 17.68 -30.87
N LYS A 21 -28.42 17.12 -31.65
CA LYS A 21 -28.67 16.65 -33.02
C LYS A 21 -29.06 15.17 -33.10
N CYS A 22 -28.36 14.30 -32.40
CA CYS A 22 -28.57 12.84 -32.47
C CYS A 22 -29.06 12.23 -31.14
N SER A 23 -29.26 13.07 -30.11
CA SER A 23 -29.76 12.66 -28.79
C SER A 23 -28.92 11.61 -28.06
N THR A 24 -27.69 11.34 -28.52
CA THR A 24 -26.77 10.42 -27.84
C THR A 24 -26.19 11.06 -26.58
N SER A 25 -26.08 10.28 -25.51
CA SER A 25 -25.51 10.71 -24.23
C SER A 25 -24.07 10.24 -24.01
N THR A 26 -23.24 11.14 -23.54
CA THR A 26 -21.80 10.91 -23.27
C THR A 26 -21.43 11.55 -21.93
N HIS A 27 -20.50 10.95 -21.18
CA HIS A 27 -19.98 11.58 -19.96
C HIS A 27 -19.33 12.91 -20.31
N ARG A 28 -19.50 13.92 -19.44
CA ARG A 28 -18.84 15.23 -19.54
C ARG A 28 -17.31 15.12 -19.64
N GLU A 29 -16.73 14.18 -18.90
CA GLU A 29 -15.28 13.90 -18.92
C GLU A 29 -14.81 13.29 -20.24
N CYS A 30 -15.64 12.48 -20.90
CA CYS A 30 -15.26 11.80 -22.14
C CYS A 30 -15.26 12.70 -23.38
N VAL A 31 -15.79 13.93 -23.30
CA VAL A 31 -15.94 14.86 -24.45
C VAL A 31 -15.29 16.23 -24.23
N GLY A 32 -14.25 16.29 -23.39
CA GLY A 32 -13.44 17.51 -23.18
C GLY A 32 -13.50 18.11 -21.78
N GLY A 33 -13.99 17.38 -20.78
CA GLY A 33 -13.86 17.78 -19.36
C GLY A 33 -14.75 18.94 -18.94
N PHE A 34 -16.02 18.97 -19.37
CA PHE A 34 -16.95 20.02 -18.93
C PHE A 34 -17.21 19.93 -17.41
N PRO A 35 -17.19 21.07 -16.67
CA PRO A 35 -17.54 21.08 -15.25
C PRO A 35 -18.93 20.50 -15.00
N VAL A 36 -19.11 19.73 -13.91
CA VAL A 36 -20.40 19.13 -13.56
C VAL A 36 -21.45 20.22 -13.35
N GLY A 37 -22.57 20.15 -14.07
CA GLY A 37 -23.67 21.12 -13.99
C GLY A 37 -23.59 22.34 -14.91
N ALA A 38 -22.48 22.55 -15.64
CA ALA A 38 -22.40 23.64 -16.63
C ALA A 38 -23.45 23.46 -17.76
N PRO A 39 -24.16 24.52 -18.20
CA PRO A 39 -25.11 24.43 -19.30
C PRO A 39 -24.40 24.21 -20.63
N ILE A 40 -24.96 23.35 -21.46
CA ILE A 40 -24.41 23.03 -22.79
C ILE A 40 -25.04 23.99 -23.79
N ASN A 41 -24.21 24.71 -24.54
CA ASN A 41 -24.67 25.57 -25.62
C ASN A 41 -25.43 24.74 -26.68
N SER A 42 -26.56 25.24 -27.18
CA SER A 42 -27.34 24.62 -28.27
C SER A 42 -26.55 24.42 -29.57
N LYS A 43 -25.41 25.10 -29.74
CA LYS A 43 -24.47 24.91 -30.86
C LYS A 43 -23.47 23.75 -30.66
N TRP A 44 -23.32 23.22 -29.45
CA TRP A 44 -22.42 22.10 -29.18
C TRP A 44 -22.90 20.82 -29.90
N ARG A 45 -21.96 19.99 -30.35
CA ARG A 45 -22.21 18.70 -31.01
C ARG A 45 -21.24 17.65 -30.47
N CYS A 46 -21.66 16.38 -30.44
CA CYS A 46 -20.78 15.27 -30.09
C CYS A 46 -19.71 15.04 -31.18
N VAL A 47 -18.72 14.21 -30.86
CA VAL A 47 -17.59 13.86 -31.73
C VAL A 47 -18.05 13.38 -33.12
N ASP A 48 -19.18 12.67 -33.20
CA ASP A 48 -19.69 12.15 -34.47
C ASP A 48 -20.50 13.18 -35.27
N CYS A 49 -21.08 14.17 -34.59
CA CYS A 49 -21.93 15.20 -35.21
C CYS A 49 -21.17 16.46 -35.59
N HIS A 50 -20.08 16.78 -34.88
CA HIS A 50 -19.30 17.99 -35.09
C HIS A 50 -18.64 18.05 -36.49
N PRO A 51 -17.98 16.99 -37.01
CA PRO A 51 -17.41 17.00 -38.36
C PRO A 51 -18.45 17.15 -39.47
N LYS A 52 -19.70 16.81 -39.19
CA LYS A 52 -20.85 16.89 -40.11
C LYS A 52 -21.58 18.23 -40.03
N MET A 53 -21.05 19.21 -39.29
CA MET A 53 -21.59 20.56 -39.32
C MET A 53 -21.16 21.26 -40.61
N PRO A 54 -22.08 21.98 -41.28
CA PRO A 54 -21.71 22.89 -42.35
C PRO A 54 -20.68 23.88 -41.80
N LYS A 55 -19.46 23.85 -42.32
CA LYS A 55 -18.48 24.89 -42.04
C LYS A 55 -19.02 26.18 -42.68
N GLY A 56 -19.29 27.21 -41.88
CA GLY A 56 -19.72 28.50 -42.41
C GLY A 56 -18.69 29.02 -43.42
N ARG A 57 -19.16 29.72 -44.46
CA ARG A 57 -18.26 30.37 -45.42
C ARG A 57 -17.32 31.31 -44.67
N HIS A 58 -16.03 31.22 -44.98
CA HIS A 58 -15.07 32.21 -44.53
C HIS A 58 -15.37 33.54 -45.24
N PRO A 59 -15.40 34.69 -44.57
CA PRO A 59 -15.73 35.98 -45.19
C PRO A 59 -14.75 36.40 -46.31
N GLY A 60 -13.59 35.74 -46.40
CA GLY A 60 -12.60 35.93 -47.47
C GLY A 60 -12.72 34.99 -48.68
N THR A 61 -13.77 34.16 -48.79
CA THR A 61 -13.98 33.32 -49.99
C THR A 61 -14.78 34.12 -51.03
N PRO A 62 -14.20 34.52 -52.18
CA PRO A 62 -14.91 35.33 -53.17
C PRO A 62 -16.11 34.56 -53.72
N ILE A 63 -17.24 35.24 -53.85
CA ILE A 63 -18.40 34.75 -54.57
C ILE A 63 -18.05 34.91 -56.06
N MET A 64 -18.05 33.83 -56.85
CA MET A 64 -18.21 33.99 -58.30
C MET A 64 -19.62 34.54 -58.49
N GLN A 65 -19.72 35.86 -58.63
CA GLN A 65 -20.93 36.50 -59.12
C GLN A 65 -21.04 36.13 -60.60
N ASP A 66 -22.23 35.75 -61.05
CA ASP A 66 -22.53 35.61 -62.46
C ASP A 66 -22.31 36.99 -63.12
N ILE A 67 -21.14 37.17 -63.74
CA ILE A 67 -20.80 38.39 -64.46
C ILE A 67 -21.65 38.39 -65.73
N ASN A 68 -22.72 39.17 -65.72
CA ASN A 68 -23.29 39.70 -66.95
C ASN A 68 -22.25 40.67 -67.53
N LEU A 69 -21.62 40.25 -68.61
CA LEU A 69 -20.56 40.98 -69.31
C LEU A 69 -21.17 42.17 -70.08
N PRO A 70 -20.77 43.43 -69.81
CA PRO A 70 -20.98 44.52 -70.76
C PRO A 70 -19.78 44.54 -71.71
N THR A 71 -20.05 44.30 -72.99
CA THR A 71 -19.12 44.55 -74.08
C THR A 71 -19.01 46.06 -74.27
N ASP A 72 -17.98 46.70 -73.75
CA ASP A 72 -17.37 47.87 -74.38
C ASP A 72 -16.08 48.33 -73.69
N GLY A 73 -15.04 48.52 -74.53
CA GLY A 73 -14.08 49.62 -74.41
C GLY A 73 -12.99 49.58 -73.33
N ALA A 74 -11.74 49.43 -73.80
CA ALA A 74 -10.48 49.87 -73.19
C ALA A 74 -9.90 49.02 -72.02
N HIS A 75 -9.03 48.07 -72.40
CA HIS A 75 -8.00 47.53 -71.52
C HIS A 75 -6.93 48.58 -71.21
N PRO A 76 -6.56 48.82 -69.94
CA PRO A 76 -5.25 49.37 -69.61
C PRO A 76 -4.20 48.24 -69.76
N GLU A 77 -3.19 48.47 -70.58
CA GLU A 77 -2.00 47.61 -70.68
C GLU A 77 -1.31 47.54 -69.31
N CYS A 78 -1.27 46.34 -68.71
CA CYS A 78 -0.28 46.03 -67.68
C CYS A 78 1.06 45.77 -68.37
N GLU A 79 2.09 46.53 -68.01
CA GLU A 79 3.46 46.27 -68.45
C GLU A 79 3.87 44.82 -68.14
N PRO A 80 4.52 44.11 -69.07
CA PRO A 80 5.01 42.77 -68.81
C PRO A 80 6.20 42.86 -67.84
N VAL A 81 6.00 42.41 -66.59
CA VAL A 81 7.12 42.16 -65.66
C VAL A 81 8.14 41.29 -66.39
N SER A 82 9.38 41.78 -66.50
CA SER A 82 10.47 41.08 -67.18
C SER A 82 10.58 39.63 -66.69
N ARG A 83 10.58 38.67 -67.64
CA ARG A 83 10.80 37.25 -67.36
C ARG A 83 12.06 37.00 -66.53
N ASP A 84 13.06 37.87 -66.68
CA ASP A 84 14.32 37.78 -65.92
C ASP A 84 14.13 38.16 -64.45
N ALA A 85 13.28 39.14 -64.14
CA ALA A 85 12.97 39.50 -62.74
C ALA A 85 12.25 38.34 -62.01
N VAL A 86 11.32 37.67 -62.70
CA VAL A 86 10.64 36.48 -62.17
C VAL A 86 11.62 35.32 -61.97
N ALA A 87 12.56 35.12 -62.89
CA ALA A 87 13.60 34.10 -62.77
C ALA A 87 14.54 34.36 -61.59
N CYS A 88 14.97 35.61 -61.38
CA CYS A 88 15.82 36.00 -60.25
C CYS A 88 15.13 35.72 -58.90
N ILE A 89 13.86 36.09 -58.75
CA ILE A 89 13.09 35.83 -57.52
C ILE A 89 13.01 34.33 -57.23
N LEU A 90 12.78 33.49 -58.25
CA LEU A 90 12.73 32.03 -58.07
C LEU A 90 14.08 31.43 -57.67
N VAL A 91 15.19 31.99 -58.14
CA VAL A 91 16.55 31.58 -57.75
C VAL A 91 16.82 31.97 -56.29
N GLU A 92 16.45 33.18 -55.88
CA GLU A 92 16.58 33.65 -54.49
C GLU A 92 15.71 32.85 -53.52
N MET A 93 14.44 32.60 -53.87
CA MET A 93 13.54 31.77 -53.05
C MET A 93 14.07 30.34 -52.91
N ARG A 94 14.65 29.77 -53.97
CA ARG A 94 15.30 28.45 -53.92
C ARG A 94 16.54 28.46 -53.02
N ALA A 95 17.37 29.50 -53.12
CA ALA A 95 18.55 29.65 -52.27
C ALA A 95 18.17 29.79 -50.79
N GLN A 96 17.15 30.59 -50.47
CA GLN A 96 16.60 30.70 -49.12
C GLN A 96 16.03 29.37 -48.63
N PHE A 97 15.33 28.62 -49.48
CA PHE A 97 14.80 27.31 -49.13
C PHE A 97 15.89 26.29 -48.82
N GLU A 98 16.95 26.24 -49.63
CA GLU A 98 18.10 25.35 -49.36
C GLU A 98 18.88 25.78 -48.11
N SER A 99 18.99 27.08 -47.82
CA SER A 99 19.57 27.58 -46.56
C SER A 99 18.74 27.12 -45.35
N MET A 100 17.43 27.37 -45.34
CA MET A 100 16.56 26.95 -44.24
C MET A 100 16.57 25.43 -44.04
N LYS A 101 16.64 24.67 -45.14
CA LYS A 101 16.76 23.21 -45.10
C LYS A 101 18.08 22.78 -44.47
N ALA A 102 19.19 23.45 -44.78
CA ALA A 102 20.48 23.17 -44.16
C ALA A 102 20.47 23.46 -42.66
N ASP A 103 19.92 24.61 -42.24
CA ASP A 103 19.80 24.98 -40.83
C ASP A 103 18.92 23.98 -40.06
N LEU A 104 17.78 23.59 -40.65
CA LEU A 104 16.89 22.59 -40.04
C LEU A 104 17.55 21.22 -39.90
N LEU A 105 18.40 20.81 -40.86
CA LEU A 105 19.15 19.56 -40.78
C LEU A 105 20.18 19.59 -39.66
N LEU A 106 20.87 20.72 -39.46
CA LEU A 106 21.83 20.90 -38.36
C LEU A 106 21.13 20.83 -37.00
N GLU A 107 20.00 21.53 -36.83
CA GLU A 107 19.19 21.46 -35.60
C GLU A 107 18.67 20.05 -35.32
N PHE A 108 18.21 19.35 -36.36
CA PHE A 108 17.77 17.96 -36.23
C PHE A 108 18.91 17.02 -35.83
N GLN A 109 20.11 17.24 -36.35
CA GLN A 109 21.30 16.49 -35.97
C GLN A 109 21.70 16.76 -34.51
N SER A 110 21.73 18.04 -34.12
CA SER A 110 22.00 18.46 -32.74
C SER A 110 21.03 17.80 -31.76
N PHE A 111 19.72 17.87 -32.03
CA PHE A 111 18.69 17.23 -31.22
C PHE A 111 18.86 15.70 -31.16
N LYS A 112 19.24 15.07 -32.28
CA LYS A 112 19.47 13.62 -32.34
C LYS A 112 20.66 13.20 -31.47
N ASP A 113 21.70 14.03 -31.41
CA ASP A 113 22.88 13.78 -30.59
C ASP A 113 22.56 14.02 -29.10
N GLU A 114 21.84 15.08 -28.74
CA GLU A 114 21.32 15.26 -27.37
C GLU A 114 20.46 14.09 -26.90
N LEU A 115 19.56 13.59 -27.76
CA LEU A 115 18.76 12.40 -27.47
C LEU A 115 19.60 11.12 -27.32
N ARG A 116 20.75 11.05 -28.00
CA ARG A 116 21.67 9.92 -27.87
C ARG A 116 22.38 9.95 -26.53
N GLU A 117 22.71 11.13 -26.01
CA GLU A 117 23.35 11.33 -24.71
C GLU A 117 22.37 11.15 -23.52
N ILE A 118 21.10 11.57 -23.67
CA ILE A 118 20.11 11.43 -22.59
C ILE A 118 19.70 9.96 -22.35
N ARG A 119 19.66 9.13 -23.40
CA ARG A 119 19.28 7.71 -23.27
C ARG A 119 20.14 6.89 -22.31
N PRO A 120 21.49 6.92 -22.36
CA PRO A 120 22.32 6.18 -21.42
C PRO A 120 22.13 6.71 -20.00
N ALA A 121 22.06 8.03 -19.78
CA ALA A 121 21.80 8.62 -18.47
C ALA A 121 20.47 8.14 -17.87
N LEU A 122 19.40 8.08 -18.66
CA LEU A 122 18.12 7.50 -18.24
C LEU A 122 18.23 6.00 -17.93
N GLY A 123 19.08 5.28 -18.65
CA GLY A 123 19.37 3.87 -18.42
C GLY A 123 20.10 3.63 -17.10
N GLU A 124 21.12 4.44 -16.81
CA GLU A 124 21.87 4.43 -15.55
C GLU A 124 20.98 4.80 -14.37
N LEU A 125 20.24 5.90 -14.47
CA LEU A 125 19.30 6.31 -13.42
C LEU A 125 18.25 5.22 -13.11
N LYS A 126 17.77 4.51 -14.14
CA LYS A 126 16.88 3.35 -13.95
C LYS A 126 17.57 2.20 -13.23
N LYS A 127 18.82 1.90 -13.56
CA LYS A 127 19.61 0.87 -12.86
C LYS A 127 19.79 1.25 -11.39
N ASP A 128 20.18 2.49 -11.12
CA ASP A 128 20.33 3.01 -9.75
C ASP A 128 19.02 2.95 -8.97
N GLN A 129 17.90 3.29 -9.62
CA GLN A 129 16.57 3.17 -9.02
C GLN A 129 16.25 1.71 -8.64
N THR A 130 16.62 0.73 -9.46
CA THR A 130 16.41 -0.69 -9.14
C THR A 130 17.35 -1.21 -8.06
N ALA A 131 18.61 -0.77 -8.06
CA ALA A 131 19.58 -1.11 -7.03
C ALA A 131 19.15 -0.56 -5.67
N LEU A 132 18.81 0.73 -5.61
CA LEU A 132 18.36 1.40 -4.39
C LEU A 132 17.07 0.77 -3.82
N LYS A 133 16.13 0.37 -4.69
CA LYS A 133 14.93 -0.37 -4.25
C LYS A 133 15.27 -1.70 -3.60
N THR A 134 16.24 -2.42 -4.17
CA THR A 134 16.71 -3.69 -3.61
C THR A 134 17.36 -3.49 -2.25
N ASP A 135 18.26 -2.51 -2.14
CA ASP A 135 18.93 -2.16 -0.89
C ASP A 135 17.94 -1.71 0.19
N LEU A 136 16.94 -0.92 -0.19
CA LEU A 136 15.86 -0.52 0.71
C LEU A 136 15.09 -1.72 1.24
N ASN A 137 14.72 -2.67 0.39
CA ASN A 137 14.01 -3.89 0.81
C ASN A 137 14.86 -4.73 1.78
N ILE A 138 16.16 -4.86 1.51
CA ILE A 138 17.09 -5.55 2.41
C ILE A 138 17.16 -4.82 3.75
N CYS A 139 17.32 -3.49 3.74
CA CYS A 139 17.37 -2.67 4.95
C CYS A 139 16.08 -2.79 5.77
N VAL A 140 14.91 -2.69 5.13
CA VAL A 140 13.59 -2.85 5.77
C VAL A 140 13.46 -4.24 6.42
N SER A 141 13.94 -5.30 5.75
CA SER A 141 13.90 -6.66 6.32
C SER A 141 14.82 -6.79 7.55
N LYS A 142 16.02 -6.18 7.51
CA LYS A 142 16.96 -6.15 8.64
C LYS A 142 16.39 -5.37 9.82
N VAL A 143 15.82 -4.18 9.58
CA VAL A 143 15.17 -3.37 10.62
C VAL A 143 13.99 -4.12 11.24
N SER A 144 13.20 -4.83 10.44
CA SER A 144 12.09 -5.66 10.94
C SER A 144 12.59 -6.80 11.81
N ASN A 145 13.66 -7.49 11.42
CA ASN A 145 14.27 -8.54 12.23
C ASN A 145 14.83 -8.00 13.54
N LEU A 146 15.60 -6.90 13.49
CA LEU A 146 16.13 -6.23 14.68
C LEU A 146 15.02 -5.84 15.64
N LYS A 147 13.92 -5.27 15.13
CA LYS A 147 12.76 -4.93 15.94
C LYS A 147 12.18 -6.14 16.66
N ASN A 148 12.04 -7.27 15.96
CA ASN A 148 11.55 -8.51 16.59
C ASN A 148 12.51 -8.99 17.69
N ILE A 149 13.82 -8.99 17.44
CA ILE A 149 14.84 -9.36 18.43
C ILE A 149 14.76 -8.44 19.66
N THR A 150 14.64 -7.12 19.46
CA THR A 150 14.49 -6.16 20.55
C THR A 150 13.25 -6.44 21.37
N THR A 151 12.09 -6.67 20.74
CA THR A 151 10.86 -7.03 21.45
C THR A 151 10.98 -8.34 22.21
N ASP A 152 11.67 -9.35 21.66
CA ASP A 152 11.91 -10.62 22.37
C ASP A 152 12.83 -10.44 23.58
N LEU A 153 13.87 -9.61 23.46
CA LEU A 153 14.77 -9.26 24.57
C LEU A 153 14.04 -8.46 25.67
N GLU A 154 13.21 -7.49 25.31
CA GLU A 154 12.38 -6.73 26.24
C GLU A 154 11.43 -7.66 27.01
N ASN A 155 10.77 -8.59 26.31
CA ASN A 155 9.92 -9.60 26.93
C ASN A 155 10.72 -10.51 27.87
N TYR A 156 11.91 -10.96 27.46
CA TYR A 156 12.78 -11.78 28.30
C TYR A 156 13.21 -11.06 29.58
N LEU A 157 13.65 -9.81 29.48
CA LEU A 157 14.04 -8.99 30.64
C LEU A 157 12.85 -8.72 31.57
N GLY A 158 11.68 -8.40 31.00
CA GLY A 158 10.44 -8.22 31.75
C GLY A 158 10.02 -9.48 32.49
N ASP A 159 10.00 -10.64 31.82
CA ASP A 159 9.64 -11.91 32.42
C ASP A 159 10.68 -12.35 33.48
N LYS A 160 11.96 -12.04 33.29
CA LYS A 160 13.02 -12.28 34.27
C LYS A 160 12.83 -11.45 35.54
N ARG A 161 12.59 -10.15 35.40
CA ARG A 161 12.27 -9.26 36.53
C ARG A 161 11.03 -9.74 37.28
N ASN A 162 9.96 -10.04 36.55
CA ASN A 162 8.71 -10.52 37.14
C ASN A 162 8.91 -11.85 37.87
N THR A 163 9.73 -12.76 37.34
CA THR A 163 10.05 -14.03 38.00
C THR A 163 10.70 -13.79 39.37
N VAL A 164 11.69 -12.90 39.45
CA VAL A 164 12.36 -12.56 40.71
C VAL A 164 11.37 -11.92 41.71
N THR A 165 10.52 -11.01 41.25
CA THR A 165 9.48 -10.40 42.11
C THR A 165 8.48 -11.43 42.62
N VAL A 166 7.98 -12.31 41.75
CA VAL A 166 7.07 -13.42 42.13
C VAL A 166 7.72 -14.28 43.20
N THR A 167 8.99 -14.63 43.03
CA THR A 167 9.68 -15.54 43.95
C THR A 167 9.94 -14.90 45.31
N THR A 168 10.28 -13.62 45.33
CA THR A 168 10.40 -12.85 46.58
C THR A 168 9.07 -12.77 47.32
N ASN A 169 7.96 -12.55 46.61
CA ASN A 169 6.62 -12.48 47.19
C ASN A 169 6.11 -13.81 47.78
N ILE A 170 6.66 -14.95 47.33
CA ILE A 170 6.43 -16.26 47.95
C ILE A 170 7.50 -16.62 48.99
N GLY A 171 8.42 -15.71 49.31
CA GLY A 171 9.46 -15.90 50.33
C GLY A 171 10.64 -16.75 49.88
N VAL A 172 10.92 -16.81 48.57
CA VAL A 172 12.10 -17.45 48.00
C VAL A 172 13.02 -16.39 47.40
N THR A 173 14.20 -16.23 47.99
CA THR A 173 15.26 -15.39 47.43
C THR A 173 15.92 -16.14 46.29
N LEU A 174 15.78 -15.62 45.06
CA LEU A 174 16.44 -16.16 43.89
C LEU A 174 17.61 -15.30 43.47
N GLU A 175 18.75 -15.94 43.20
CA GLU A 175 19.84 -15.31 42.48
C GLU A 175 19.63 -15.38 40.98
N GLU A 176 20.18 -14.41 40.26
CA GLU A 176 20.05 -14.35 38.80
C GLU A 176 20.62 -15.58 38.09
N ARG A 177 21.63 -16.23 38.69
CA ARG A 177 22.30 -17.43 38.18
C ARG A 177 21.46 -18.70 38.31
N GLU A 178 20.44 -18.68 39.17
CA GLU A 178 19.54 -19.84 39.36
C GLU A 178 18.54 -19.98 38.22
N ILE A 179 18.37 -18.95 37.39
CA ILE A 179 17.51 -18.95 36.23
C ILE A 179 18.34 -19.32 35.00
N VAL A 180 18.07 -20.48 34.40
CA VAL A 180 18.77 -20.98 33.20
C VAL A 180 18.10 -20.46 31.92
N SER A 181 16.77 -20.53 31.84
CA SER A 181 16.04 -20.01 30.68
C SER A 181 14.64 -19.56 31.07
N ILE A 182 14.13 -18.57 30.32
CA ILE A 182 12.77 -18.05 30.42
C ILE A 182 12.21 -17.97 29.01
N GLU A 183 11.06 -18.60 28.80
CA GLU A 183 10.42 -18.69 27.49
C GLU A 183 8.91 -18.55 27.62
N ARG A 184 8.27 -17.83 26.70
CA ARG A 184 6.81 -17.80 26.59
C ARG A 184 6.31 -18.96 25.75
N SER A 185 5.55 -19.87 26.36
CA SER A 185 5.01 -21.04 25.66
C SER A 185 3.61 -20.78 25.10
N GLY A 186 3.45 -21.08 23.82
CA GLY A 186 2.19 -20.98 23.08
C GLY A 186 2.33 -20.09 21.84
N ALA A 187 1.32 -20.13 20.98
CA ALA A 187 1.29 -19.32 19.77
C ALA A 187 1.24 -17.83 20.11
N SER A 188 2.18 -17.06 19.54
CA SER A 188 1.87 -16.04 18.55
C SER A 188 0.48 -15.39 18.53
N GLN A 189 -0.14 -14.90 19.62
CA GLN A 189 -1.35 -14.10 19.47
C GLN A 189 -0.95 -12.74 18.90
N VAL A 190 -0.76 -12.69 17.58
CA VAL A 190 -0.61 -11.45 16.82
C VAL A 190 -1.93 -10.72 16.96
N LEU A 191 -1.88 -9.54 17.56
CA LEU A 191 -3.03 -8.66 17.75
C LEU A 191 -3.60 -8.34 16.35
N GLN A 192 -4.63 -9.07 15.91
CA GLN A 192 -5.49 -8.53 14.86
C GLN A 192 -6.19 -7.33 15.49
N LYS A 193 -5.95 -6.16 14.90
CA LYS A 193 -6.28 -4.83 15.44
C LYS A 193 -7.78 -4.60 15.70
N ASP A 194 -8.65 -5.54 15.31
CA ASP A 194 -10.10 -5.38 15.22
C ASP A 194 -10.94 -6.37 16.04
N THR A 195 -10.37 -7.12 17.00
CA THR A 195 -11.20 -7.99 17.84
C THR A 195 -10.98 -7.74 19.33
N THR A 196 -12.06 -7.30 20.00
CA THR A 196 -12.22 -7.17 21.45
C THR A 196 -12.21 -8.52 22.19
N LEU A 197 -11.58 -9.54 21.61
CA LEU A 197 -11.46 -10.86 22.23
C LEU A 197 -10.49 -10.75 23.41
N ASN A 198 -10.87 -11.36 24.54
CA ASN A 198 -9.99 -11.52 25.70
C ASN A 198 -8.71 -12.27 25.29
N VAL A 199 -7.66 -11.51 24.96
CA VAL A 199 -6.33 -12.02 24.65
C VAL A 199 -5.74 -12.56 25.95
N TRP A 200 -5.70 -13.90 26.09
CA TRP A 200 -5.09 -14.51 27.26
C TRP A 200 -3.56 -14.44 27.13
N PRO A 201 -2.85 -13.87 28.12
CA PRO A 201 -1.40 -13.83 28.08
C PRO A 201 -0.79 -15.23 27.99
N ARG A 202 0.33 -15.34 27.28
CA ARG A 202 1.04 -16.62 27.16
C ARG A 202 1.65 -17.05 28.49
N LYS A 203 1.82 -18.35 28.62
CA LYS A 203 2.39 -18.98 29.81
C LYS A 203 3.89 -18.71 29.82
N VAL A 204 4.41 -18.13 30.89
CA VAL A 204 5.86 -18.02 31.10
C VAL A 204 6.38 -19.35 31.65
N VAL A 205 7.37 -19.92 30.99
CA VAL A 205 8.07 -21.13 31.40
C VAL A 205 9.45 -20.74 31.87
N ILE A 206 9.77 -21.12 33.10
CA ILE A 206 11.06 -20.85 33.72
C ILE A 206 11.77 -22.19 33.93
N ARG A 207 13.04 -22.25 33.53
CA ARG A 207 13.94 -23.35 33.85
C ARG A 207 14.92 -22.88 34.92
N PHE A 208 14.90 -23.55 36.06
CA PHE A 208 15.87 -23.33 37.13
C PHE A 208 17.11 -24.21 36.95
N SER A 209 18.23 -23.79 37.52
CA SER A 209 19.49 -24.55 37.58
C SER A 209 19.36 -25.77 38.49
N SER A 210 18.62 -25.63 39.59
CA SER A 210 18.42 -26.68 40.59
C SER A 210 16.97 -27.12 40.68
N ARG A 211 16.78 -28.44 40.81
CA ARG A 211 15.46 -29.02 41.12
C ARG A 211 14.96 -28.61 42.51
N ILE A 212 15.88 -28.36 43.43
CA ILE A 212 15.55 -27.92 44.80
C ILE A 212 14.89 -26.55 44.75
N THR A 213 15.50 -25.58 44.06
CA THR A 213 14.94 -24.23 43.89
C THR A 213 13.54 -24.28 43.28
N ARG A 214 13.37 -25.06 42.20
CA ARG A 214 12.06 -25.30 41.58
C ARG A 214 11.03 -25.84 42.59
N ASP A 215 11.38 -26.86 43.35
CA ASP A 215 10.46 -27.52 44.28
C ASP A 215 10.09 -26.62 45.46
N THR A 216 11.06 -25.85 45.97
CA THR A 216 10.84 -24.81 46.98
C THR A 216 9.88 -23.74 46.46
N CYS A 217 10.09 -23.23 45.24
CA CYS A 217 9.17 -22.26 44.63
C CYS A 217 7.74 -22.83 44.50
N LEU A 218 7.60 -24.07 44.01
CA LEU A 218 6.28 -24.72 43.88
C LEU A 218 5.59 -24.94 45.23
N GLN A 219 6.35 -25.31 46.26
CA GLN A 219 5.84 -25.51 47.60
C GLN A 219 5.38 -24.19 48.23
N ARG A 220 6.25 -23.17 48.24
CA ARG A 220 5.95 -21.86 48.80
C ARG A 220 4.79 -21.16 48.09
N ALA A 221 4.69 -21.31 46.78
CA ALA A 221 3.55 -20.81 46.02
C ALA A 221 2.22 -21.44 46.44
N ARG A 222 2.20 -22.75 46.75
CA ARG A 222 1.01 -23.47 47.26
C ARG A 222 0.64 -23.05 48.67
N GLU A 223 1.62 -22.71 49.50
CA GLU A 223 1.44 -22.24 50.89
C GLU A 223 0.90 -20.81 50.92
N ARG A 224 1.48 -19.89 50.13
CA ARG A 224 1.06 -18.48 50.09
C ARG A 224 -0.40 -18.31 49.70
N ARG A 225 -0.83 -19.00 48.63
CA ARG A 225 -2.16 -18.89 47.98
C ARG A 225 -2.50 -17.46 47.54
N GLY A 226 -3.38 -17.33 46.53
CA GLY A 226 -3.98 -16.03 46.20
C GLY A 226 -3.05 -14.96 45.62
N LEU A 227 -1.92 -15.33 45.01
CA LEU A 227 -1.06 -14.38 44.27
C LEU A 227 -1.87 -13.70 43.16
N THR A 228 -1.69 -12.39 43.04
CA THR A 228 -2.34 -11.53 42.05
C THR A 228 -1.33 -10.70 41.27
N SER A 229 -1.74 -10.18 40.12
CA SER A 229 -0.94 -9.23 39.33
C SER A 229 -0.60 -7.95 40.09
N ALA A 230 -1.45 -7.54 41.04
CA ALA A 230 -1.19 -6.40 41.91
C ALA A 230 0.02 -6.61 42.82
N ASP A 231 0.28 -7.86 43.27
CA ASP A 231 1.47 -8.19 44.05
C ASP A 231 2.77 -7.99 43.24
N LEU A 232 2.68 -7.97 41.91
CA LEU A 232 3.81 -7.71 41.02
C LEU A 232 3.95 -6.22 40.64
N GLY A 233 3.07 -5.36 41.14
CA GLY A 233 3.02 -3.95 40.73
C GLY A 233 2.60 -3.76 39.28
N LEU A 234 1.89 -4.73 38.69
CA LEU A 234 1.37 -4.61 37.33
C LEU A 234 0.09 -3.78 37.34
N GLU A 235 0.00 -2.85 36.40
CA GLU A 235 -1.17 -1.99 36.22
C GLU A 235 -2.39 -2.80 35.74
N GLY A 236 -3.58 -2.40 36.20
CA GLY A 236 -4.85 -2.98 35.79
C GLY A 236 -5.56 -3.79 36.88
N PRO A 237 -6.70 -4.42 36.53
CA PRO A 237 -7.49 -5.20 37.48
C PRO A 237 -6.70 -6.41 38.01
N PRO A 238 -6.79 -6.73 39.31
CA PRO A 238 -6.01 -7.80 39.91
C PRO A 238 -6.40 -9.16 39.32
N ALA A 239 -5.48 -9.75 38.56
CA ALA A 239 -5.63 -11.07 37.95
C ALA A 239 -4.88 -12.12 38.78
N ARG A 240 -5.51 -13.28 39.01
CA ARG A 240 -4.88 -14.36 39.78
C ARG A 240 -3.73 -15.00 39.00
N LEU A 241 -2.62 -15.21 39.70
CA LEU A 241 -1.42 -15.85 39.17
C LEU A 241 -1.37 -17.32 39.63
N PHE A 242 -1.02 -18.20 38.70
CA PHE A 242 -0.90 -19.64 38.95
C PHE A 242 0.51 -20.11 38.66
N ILE A 243 1.14 -20.74 39.65
CA ILE A 243 2.47 -21.34 39.53
C ILE A 243 2.30 -22.86 39.55
N ASN A 244 2.65 -23.52 38.45
CA ASN A 244 2.48 -24.95 38.26
C ASN A 244 3.75 -25.58 37.68
N GLU A 245 3.93 -26.88 37.95
CA GLU A 245 4.99 -27.67 37.31
C GLU A 245 4.72 -27.80 35.81
N ARG A 246 5.76 -27.64 34.98
CA ARG A 246 5.67 -27.86 33.54
C ARG A 246 5.65 -29.36 33.23
N LEU A 247 4.50 -29.87 32.83
CA LEU A 247 4.33 -31.24 32.35
C LEU A 247 4.64 -31.37 30.85
N THR A 248 5.11 -32.55 30.42
CA THR A 248 5.27 -32.91 29.00
C THR A 248 3.91 -32.95 28.28
N LYS A 249 3.88 -32.98 26.94
CA LYS A 249 2.64 -33.05 26.17
C LYS A 249 1.77 -34.25 26.59
N LEU A 250 2.39 -35.42 26.69
CA LEU A 250 1.73 -36.65 27.15
C LEU A 250 1.20 -36.50 28.57
N ASN A 251 2.03 -36.04 29.52
CA ASN A 251 1.59 -35.92 30.91
C ASN A 251 0.50 -34.87 31.10
N ARG A 252 0.46 -33.81 30.27
CA ARG A 252 -0.67 -32.85 30.27
C ARG A 252 -1.97 -33.53 29.83
N GLN A 253 -1.93 -34.35 28.78
CA GLN A 253 -3.10 -35.10 28.30
C GLN A 253 -3.55 -36.11 29.35
N LEU A 254 -2.62 -36.87 29.94
CA LEU A 254 -2.92 -37.81 31.02
C LEU A 254 -3.50 -37.09 32.24
N PHE A 255 -2.95 -35.93 32.62
CA PHE A 255 -3.46 -35.16 33.76
C PHE A 255 -4.86 -34.60 33.50
N ALA A 256 -5.17 -34.21 32.26
CA ALA A 256 -6.51 -33.80 31.87
C ALA A 256 -7.52 -34.95 32.01
N LYS A 257 -7.17 -36.14 31.48
CA LYS A 257 -8.00 -37.36 31.63
C LYS A 257 -8.16 -37.76 33.10
N ALA A 258 -7.08 -37.77 33.88
CA ALA A 258 -7.14 -38.07 35.31
C ALA A 258 -8.06 -37.10 36.08
N LYS A 259 -8.07 -35.81 35.71
CA LYS A 259 -9.01 -34.83 36.27
C LYS A 259 -10.46 -35.12 35.89
N GLU A 260 -10.70 -35.56 34.66
CA GLU A 260 -12.04 -35.96 34.21
C GLU A 260 -12.53 -37.18 34.99
N GLU A 261 -11.73 -38.24 35.07
CA GLU A 261 -12.02 -39.45 35.86
C GLU A 261 -12.23 -39.12 37.36
N SER A 262 -11.46 -38.18 37.91
CA SER A 262 -11.65 -37.75 39.30
C SER A 262 -13.02 -37.14 39.57
N ARG A 263 -13.64 -36.50 38.57
CA ARG A 263 -15.00 -35.97 38.69
C ARG A 263 -16.03 -37.09 38.63
N HIS A 264 -15.85 -38.06 37.74
CA HIS A 264 -16.74 -39.22 37.61
C HIS A 264 -16.73 -40.10 38.87
N HIS A 265 -15.56 -40.38 39.43
CA HIS A 265 -15.40 -41.19 40.63
C HIS A 265 -15.47 -40.40 41.95
N GLN A 266 -15.77 -39.10 41.88
CA GLN A 266 -15.85 -38.19 43.03
C GLN A 266 -14.60 -38.20 43.92
N TRP A 267 -13.41 -38.33 43.32
CA TRP A 267 -12.15 -38.17 44.03
C TRP A 267 -11.91 -36.69 44.34
N ARG A 268 -11.73 -36.35 45.61
CA ARG A 268 -11.62 -34.96 46.06
C ARG A 268 -10.36 -34.26 45.57
N TYR A 269 -9.29 -34.99 45.27
CA TYR A 269 -7.99 -34.40 44.91
C TYR A 269 -7.35 -35.08 43.70
N CYS A 270 -6.90 -34.26 42.75
CA CYS A 270 -6.07 -34.65 41.61
C CYS A 270 -4.94 -33.64 41.41
N TRP A 271 -3.68 -34.05 41.56
CA TRP A 271 -2.52 -33.17 41.42
C TRP A 271 -1.34 -33.86 40.73
N ALA A 272 -0.40 -33.05 40.23
CA ALA A 272 0.86 -33.52 39.70
C ALA A 272 2.03 -33.11 40.62
N LYS A 273 3.02 -34.00 40.74
CA LYS A 273 4.28 -33.74 41.43
C LYS A 273 5.38 -34.59 40.79
N ASN A 274 6.49 -33.96 40.41
CA ASN A 274 7.64 -34.64 39.79
C ASN A 274 7.25 -35.46 38.56
N GLY A 275 6.38 -34.89 37.72
CA GLY A 275 5.84 -35.55 36.53
C GLY A 275 4.89 -36.73 36.78
N ARG A 276 4.63 -37.11 38.04
CA ARG A 276 3.67 -38.15 38.41
C ARG A 276 2.32 -37.53 38.76
N ILE A 277 1.25 -38.22 38.40
CA ILE A 277 -0.13 -37.81 38.66
C ILE A 277 -0.66 -38.62 39.85
N TYR A 278 -1.26 -37.92 40.81
CA TYR A 278 -1.79 -38.51 42.03
C TYR A 278 -3.27 -38.17 42.16
N LEU A 279 -4.01 -39.16 42.65
CA LEU A 279 -5.45 -39.11 42.89
C LEU A 279 -5.70 -39.54 44.33
N ARG A 280 -6.58 -38.82 45.03
CA ARG A 280 -6.99 -39.14 46.39
C ARG A 280 -8.48 -38.88 46.56
N LYS A 281 -9.16 -39.83 47.20
CA LYS A 281 -10.57 -39.71 47.60
C LYS A 281 -10.75 -38.58 48.62
#